data_AF-A0A956FNV0-F1
#
_entry.id   AF-A0A956FNV0-F1
#
_cell.length_a   1.000
_cell.length_b   1.000
_cell.length_c   1.000
_cell.angle_alpha   90.00
_cell.angle_beta   90.00
_cell.angle_gamma   90.00
#
_symmetry.space_group_name_H-M   'P 1'
#
loop_
_entity.id
_entity.type
_entity.pdbx_description
1 polymer ?
#
loop_
_entity_poly.entity_id
_entity_poly.type
_entity_poly.pdbx_seq_one_letter_code
_entity_poly.pdbx_strand_id
1 'polypeptide(L)'
;MREPESAGWQGPSLGMILGIAGVVILAMGIFTFWRYSESEKWVQQSLVEIEAKGKTLDVEGCIDATLEWRQKCAANKVMCDNAIPLAMYHCLEQQDRQEQCMIIDEDMAKGTWLMEHCRERGSECKVMKKCPCAAAYRALDSFCRSGQESVQVEL
;
A
#
# COMPACT_ATOMS: atom_id res chain seq x y z
N MET A 1 -22.29 54.60 40.84
CA MET A 1 -21.64 53.35 40.41
C MET A 1 -21.90 53.23 38.92
N ARG A 2 -20.86 53.26 38.08
CA ARG A 2 -20.96 53.09 36.62
C ARG A 2 -20.59 51.63 36.32
N GLU A 3 -21.49 50.89 35.71
CA GLU A 3 -21.21 49.55 35.20
C GLU A 3 -20.20 49.65 34.05
N PRO A 4 -19.17 48.79 33.98
CA PRO A 4 -18.28 48.76 32.83
C PRO A 4 -19.02 48.14 31.63
N GLU A 5 -19.04 48.90 30.54
CA GLU A 5 -19.52 48.51 29.21
C GLU A 5 -18.86 47.18 28.80
N SER A 6 -19.65 46.13 28.55
CA SER A 6 -19.11 44.88 28.05
C SER A 6 -18.56 45.10 26.65
N ALA A 7 -17.25 44.91 26.50
CA ALA A 7 -16.58 44.96 25.21
C ALA A 7 -17.24 43.95 24.26
N GLY A 8 -18.12 44.45 23.39
CA GLY A 8 -18.86 43.65 22.43
C GLY A 8 -17.90 42.99 21.45
N TRP A 9 -17.67 41.69 21.61
CA TRP A 9 -16.99 40.88 20.62
C TRP A 9 -17.88 40.80 19.36
N GLN A 10 -17.62 41.63 18.37
CA GLN A 10 -18.16 41.46 17.02
C GLN A 10 -17.37 40.34 16.35
N GLY A 11 -17.98 39.15 16.30
CA GLY A 11 -17.42 38.01 15.58
C GLY A 11 -17.22 38.31 14.09
N PRO A 12 -16.27 37.62 13.42
CA PRO A 12 -16.04 37.80 11.99
C PRO A 12 -17.32 37.56 11.18
N SER A 13 -17.48 38.31 10.08
CA SER A 13 -18.67 38.18 9.24
C SER A 13 -18.76 36.80 8.60
N LEU A 14 -19.98 36.32 8.35
CA LEU A 14 -20.20 35.02 7.71
C LEU A 14 -19.47 34.89 6.37
N GLY A 15 -19.41 35.97 5.59
CA GLY A 15 -18.67 36.00 4.32
C GLY A 15 -17.16 35.82 4.50
N MET A 16 -16.58 36.39 5.56
CA MET A 16 -15.16 36.19 5.89
C MET A 16 -14.89 34.73 6.29
N ILE A 17 -15.77 34.14 7.11
CA ILE A 17 -15.65 32.73 7.53
C ILE A 17 -15.74 31.80 6.31
N LEU A 18 -16.74 32.00 5.44
CA LEU A 18 -16.91 31.18 4.24
C LEU A 18 -15.75 31.37 3.24
N GLY A 19 -15.24 32.60 3.10
CA GLY A 19 -14.08 32.89 2.28
C GLY A 19 -12.83 32.15 2.76
N ILE A 20 -12.53 32.23 4.06
CA ILE A 20 -11.38 31.53 4.66
C ILE A 20 -11.56 30.01 4.52
N ALA A 21 -12.75 29.49 4.81
CA ALA A 21 -13.04 28.06 4.67
C ALA A 21 -12.82 27.58 3.22
N GLY A 22 -13.26 28.36 2.22
CA GLY A 22 -13.03 28.05 0.81
C GLY A 22 -11.54 27.99 0.45
N VAL A 23 -10.74 28.95 0.92
CA VAL A 23 -9.29 28.96 0.69
C VAL A 23 -8.62 27.75 1.34
N VAL A 24 -9.02 27.41 2.58
CA VAL A 24 -8.48 26.24 3.28
C VAL A 24 -8.81 24.95 2.54
N ILE A 25 -10.05 24.78 2.06
CA ILE A 25 -10.46 23.59 1.30
C ILE A 25 -9.64 23.44 0.02
N LEU A 26 -9.47 24.52 -0.74
CA LEU A 26 -8.66 24.50 -1.97
C LEU A 26 -7.20 24.16 -1.68
N ALA A 27 -6.61 24.79 -0.65
CA ALA A 27 -5.23 24.52 -0.25
C ALA A 27 -5.04 23.05 0.18
N MET A 28 -5.97 22.51 0.97
CA MET A 28 -5.96 21.10 1.37
C MET A 28 -6.06 20.18 0.14
N GLY A 29 -6.96 20.47 -0.81
CA GLY A 29 -7.12 19.69 -2.03
C GLY A 29 -5.87 19.67 -2.92
N ILE A 30 -5.21 20.82 -3.10
CA ILE A 30 -3.95 20.91 -3.86
C ILE A 30 -2.85 20.11 -3.16
N PHE A 31 -2.74 20.25 -1.84
CA PHE A 31 -1.71 19.56 -1.06
C PHE A 31 -1.89 18.03 -1.09
N THR A 32 -3.13 17.55 -0.91
CA THR A 32 -3.41 16.10 -0.97
C THR A 32 -3.15 15.54 -2.36
N PHE A 33 -3.55 16.25 -3.42
CA PHE A 33 -3.28 15.85 -4.80
C PHE A 33 -1.78 15.79 -5.10
N TRP A 34 -1.01 16.81 -4.70
CA TRP A 34 0.44 16.82 -4.89
C TRP A 34 1.13 15.65 -4.19
N ARG A 35 0.77 15.41 -2.92
CA ARG A 35 1.29 14.27 -2.14
C ARG A 35 0.91 12.92 -2.74
N TYR A 36 -0.29 12.80 -3.31
CA TYR A 36 -0.75 11.60 -3.99
C TYR A 36 0.05 11.33 -5.26
N SER A 37 0.18 12.33 -6.14
CA SER A 37 0.94 12.20 -7.39
C SER A 37 2.40 11.84 -7.17
N GLU A 38 3.04 12.41 -6.14
CA GLU A 38 4.42 12.06 -5.80
C GLU A 38 4.55 10.61 -5.31
N SER A 39 3.54 10.14 -4.56
CA SER A 39 3.50 8.77 -4.06
C SER A 39 3.33 7.76 -5.20
N GLU A 40 2.49 8.05 -6.19
CA GLU A 40 2.31 7.19 -7.38
C GLU A 40 3.61 7.05 -8.18
N LYS A 41 4.30 8.17 -8.41
CA LYS A 41 5.58 8.15 -9.14
C LYS A 41 6.60 7.29 -8.43
N TRP A 42 6.70 7.39 -7.10
CA TRP A 42 7.63 6.56 -6.34
C TRP A 42 7.32 5.07 -6.48
N VAL A 43 6.04 4.69 -6.36
CA VAL A 43 5.62 3.28 -6.53
C VAL A 43 5.98 2.80 -7.93
N GLN A 44 5.56 3.50 -8.98
CA GLN A 44 5.80 3.10 -10.37
C GLN A 44 7.29 3.01 -10.72
N GLN A 45 8.10 3.96 -10.27
CA GLN A 45 9.54 3.97 -10.57
C GLN A 45 10.31 2.88 -9.82
N SER A 46 9.89 2.56 -8.59
CA SER A 46 10.57 1.55 -7.76
C SER A 46 10.21 0.12 -8.12
N LEU A 47 9.16 -0.11 -8.93
CA LEU A 47 8.82 -1.43 -9.44
C LEU A 47 9.90 -1.99 -10.38
N VAL A 48 10.63 -1.14 -11.11
CA VAL A 48 11.75 -1.56 -11.97
C VAL A 48 12.83 -2.32 -11.19
N GLU A 49 13.08 -1.92 -9.93
CA GLU A 49 14.02 -2.64 -9.05
C GLU A 49 13.51 -4.03 -8.68
N ILE A 50 12.19 -4.16 -8.48
CA ILE A 50 11.56 -5.45 -8.21
C ILE A 50 11.61 -6.34 -9.44
N GLU A 51 11.27 -5.82 -10.62
CA GLU A 51 11.32 -6.58 -11.87
C GLU A 51 12.74 -7.12 -12.13
N ALA A 52 13.77 -6.30 -11.87
CA ALA A 52 15.16 -6.73 -11.99
C ALA A 52 15.49 -7.91 -11.06
N LYS A 53 15.03 -7.87 -9.81
CA LYS A 53 15.18 -8.97 -8.85
C LYS A 53 14.37 -10.21 -9.26
N GLY A 54 13.17 -10.00 -9.81
CA GLY A 54 12.26 -11.05 -10.24
C GLY A 54 12.88 -12.04 -11.24
N LYS A 55 13.84 -11.60 -12.05
CA LYS A 55 14.57 -12.44 -13.04
C LYS A 55 15.47 -13.51 -12.42
N THR A 56 15.78 -13.42 -11.13
CA THR A 56 16.68 -14.36 -10.44
C THR A 56 16.07 -15.00 -9.21
N LEU A 57 15.02 -14.40 -8.64
CA LEU A 57 14.37 -14.90 -7.44
C LEU A 57 13.34 -15.97 -7.76
N ASP A 58 13.07 -16.85 -6.81
CA ASP A 58 11.91 -17.75 -6.76
C ASP A 58 10.69 -17.06 -6.13
N VAL A 59 9.57 -17.77 -6.04
CA VAL A 59 8.31 -17.28 -5.43
C VAL A 59 8.52 -16.74 -4.01
N GLU A 60 9.25 -17.46 -3.17
CA GLU A 60 9.48 -17.08 -1.76
C GLU A 60 10.43 -15.88 -1.66
N GLY A 61 11.44 -15.80 -2.52
CA GLY A 61 12.32 -14.65 -2.67
C GLY A 61 11.58 -13.41 -3.18
N CYS A 62 10.59 -13.57 -4.06
CA CYS A 62 9.72 -12.47 -4.48
C CYS A 62 8.90 -11.89 -3.32
N ILE A 63 8.45 -12.74 -2.38
CA ILE A 63 7.78 -12.26 -1.16
C ILE A 63 8.74 -11.43 -0.32
N ASP A 64 9.97 -11.91 -0.10
CA ASP A 64 10.97 -11.18 0.69
C ASP A 64 11.36 -9.86 0.03
N ALA A 65 11.60 -9.87 -1.29
CA ALA A 65 11.92 -8.66 -2.05
C ALA A 65 10.79 -7.63 -1.99
N THR A 66 9.54 -8.08 -2.05
CA THR A 66 8.36 -7.22 -1.94
C THR A 66 8.22 -6.63 -0.54
N LEU A 67 8.46 -7.42 0.50
CA LEU A 67 8.43 -6.94 1.89
C LEU A 67 9.57 -5.96 2.18
N GLU A 68 10.77 -6.21 1.66
CA GLU A 68 11.91 -5.30 1.73
C GLU A 68 11.61 -3.97 1.00
N TRP A 69 11.06 -4.04 -0.21
CA TRP A 69 10.62 -2.87 -0.97
C TRP A 69 9.62 -2.03 -0.20
N ARG A 70 8.61 -2.68 0.41
CA ARG A 70 7.58 -2.01 1.21
C ARG A 70 8.18 -1.33 2.45
N GLN A 71 9.26 -1.84 3.04
CA GLN A 71 9.95 -1.17 4.15
C GLN A 71 10.66 0.12 3.70
N LYS A 72 11.12 0.19 2.45
CA LYS A 72 11.78 1.36 1.85
C LYS A 72 10.81 2.35 1.22
N CYS A 73 9.52 2.04 1.22
CA CYS A 73 8.51 2.85 0.55
C CYS A 73 8.35 4.24 1.18
N ALA A 74 8.66 5.26 0.38
CA ALA A 74 8.60 6.67 0.78
C ALA A 74 7.19 7.28 0.63
N ALA A 75 6.26 6.56 0.00
CA ALA A 75 4.87 6.96 -0.15
C ALA A 75 4.09 6.88 1.18
N ASN A 76 2.81 7.26 1.15
CA ASN A 76 1.93 7.04 2.29
C ASN A 76 1.82 5.54 2.63
N LYS A 77 1.86 5.18 3.91
CA LYS A 77 1.81 3.79 4.39
C LYS A 77 0.68 2.98 3.76
N VAL A 78 -0.53 3.55 3.69
CA VAL A 78 -1.70 2.88 3.10
C VAL A 78 -1.46 2.53 1.64
N MET A 79 -0.83 3.45 0.89
CA MET A 79 -0.49 3.23 -0.50
C MET A 79 0.60 2.16 -0.67
N CYS A 80 1.65 2.22 0.16
CA CYS A 80 2.69 1.18 0.18
C CYS A 80 2.12 -0.21 0.48
N ASP A 81 1.20 -0.32 1.44
CA ASP A 81 0.56 -1.58 1.79
C ASP A 81 -0.38 -2.08 0.66
N ASN A 82 -1.14 -1.17 0.03
CA ASN A 82 -2.04 -1.52 -1.08
C ASN A 82 -1.29 -1.84 -2.38
N ALA A 83 -0.06 -1.35 -2.55
CA ALA A 83 0.78 -1.61 -3.71
C ALA A 83 1.57 -2.92 -3.62
N ILE A 84 1.52 -3.64 -2.49
CA ILE A 84 2.18 -4.95 -2.32
C ILE A 84 1.77 -5.96 -3.39
N PRO A 85 0.48 -6.15 -3.72
CA PRO A 85 0.08 -7.10 -4.77
C PRO A 85 0.66 -6.74 -6.13
N LEU A 86 0.73 -5.44 -6.45
CA LEU A 86 1.33 -4.95 -7.68
C LEU A 86 2.84 -5.25 -7.71
N ALA A 87 3.56 -4.88 -6.65
CA ALA A 87 4.97 -5.22 -6.48
C ALA A 87 5.23 -6.73 -6.61
N MET A 88 4.41 -7.55 -5.94
CA MET A 88 4.52 -9.01 -6.02
C MET A 88 4.33 -9.51 -7.46
N TYR A 89 3.33 -8.99 -8.17
CA TYR A 89 3.08 -9.33 -9.57
C TYR A 89 4.29 -8.99 -10.47
N HIS A 90 4.82 -7.77 -10.37
CA HIS A 90 6.00 -7.35 -11.14
C HIS A 90 7.25 -8.19 -10.85
N CYS A 91 7.34 -8.82 -9.67
CA CYS A 91 8.40 -9.78 -9.38
C CYS A 91 8.14 -11.14 -10.04
N LEU A 92 6.91 -11.64 -9.90
CA LEU A 92 6.52 -12.98 -10.34
C LEU A 92 6.52 -13.12 -11.86
N GLU A 93 6.02 -12.11 -12.58
CA GLU A 93 5.86 -12.14 -14.04
C GLU A 93 7.18 -12.22 -14.83
N GLN A 94 8.32 -12.06 -14.17
CA GLN A 94 9.63 -11.99 -14.81
C GLN A 94 10.20 -13.36 -15.20
N GLN A 95 9.59 -14.45 -14.75
CA GLN A 95 9.93 -15.82 -15.14
C GLN A 95 8.66 -16.67 -15.16
N ASP A 96 8.71 -17.79 -15.88
CA ASP A 96 7.68 -18.82 -15.76
C ASP A 96 7.77 -19.50 -14.39
N ARG A 97 6.66 -19.47 -13.64
CA ARG A 97 6.53 -20.01 -12.28
C ARG A 97 5.66 -21.25 -12.23
N GLN A 98 5.34 -21.87 -13.36
CA GLN A 98 4.37 -22.97 -13.41
C GLN A 98 4.74 -24.11 -12.44
N GLU A 99 6.01 -24.50 -12.39
CA GLU A 99 6.49 -25.55 -11.46
C GLU A 99 6.30 -25.17 -9.98
N GLN A 100 6.58 -23.91 -9.64
CA GLN A 100 6.44 -23.40 -8.27
C GLN A 100 4.98 -23.26 -7.88
N CYS A 101 4.12 -22.82 -8.80
CA CYS A 101 2.68 -22.71 -8.59
C CYS A 101 2.00 -24.06 -8.35
N MET A 102 2.49 -25.15 -8.93
CA MET A 102 1.95 -26.50 -8.67
C MET A 102 2.21 -26.99 -7.24
N ILE A 103 3.20 -26.43 -6.54
CA ILE A 103 3.57 -26.84 -5.18
C ILE A 103 2.75 -26.09 -4.12
N ILE A 104 2.20 -24.93 -4.48
CA ILE A 104 1.66 -23.93 -3.55
C ILE A 104 0.21 -24.22 -3.08
N ASP A 105 -0.51 -25.12 -3.74
CA ASP A 105 -1.98 -25.09 -3.78
C ASP A 105 -2.71 -25.55 -2.50
N GLU A 106 -2.10 -26.37 -1.62
CA GLU A 106 -2.86 -26.96 -0.49
C GLU A 106 -2.67 -26.28 0.88
N ASP A 107 -1.49 -25.72 1.16
CA ASP A 107 -1.17 -25.21 2.51
C ASP A 107 -1.24 -23.69 2.63
N MET A 108 -1.04 -22.92 1.55
CA MET A 108 -1.12 -21.45 1.59
C MET A 108 -2.54 -20.93 1.86
N ALA A 109 -3.57 -21.72 1.53
CA ALA A 109 -4.95 -21.41 1.85
C ALA A 109 -5.27 -21.45 3.37
N LYS A 110 -4.42 -22.12 4.17
CA LYS A 110 -4.61 -22.22 5.62
C LYS A 110 -4.09 -20.95 6.30
N GLY A 111 -5.02 -20.16 6.85
CA GLY A 111 -4.68 -18.92 7.55
C GLY A 111 -3.70 -19.09 8.73
N THR A 112 -3.64 -20.27 9.36
CA THR A 112 -2.68 -20.59 10.44
C THR A 112 -1.25 -20.76 9.92
N TRP A 113 -1.07 -21.44 8.77
CA TRP A 113 0.23 -21.60 8.12
C TRP A 113 0.81 -20.24 7.75
N LEU A 114 -0.03 -19.39 7.14
CA LEU A 114 0.36 -18.04 6.73
C LEU A 114 0.76 -17.14 7.91
N MET A 115 0.09 -17.27 9.06
CA MET A 115 0.47 -16.55 10.28
C MET A 115 1.86 -16.97 10.77
N GLU A 116 2.16 -18.27 10.76
CA GLU A 116 3.45 -18.81 11.18
C GLU A 116 4.58 -18.34 10.26
N HIS A 117 4.43 -18.53 8.96
CA HIS A 117 5.42 -18.12 7.96
C HIS A 117 5.68 -16.61 8.00
N CYS A 118 4.64 -15.79 8.16
CA CYS A 118 4.83 -14.34 8.31
C CYS A 118 5.52 -13.96 9.62
N ARG A 119 5.29 -14.70 10.71
CA ARG A 119 5.98 -14.50 11.99
C ARG A 119 7.46 -14.85 11.88
N GLU A 120 7.80 -15.98 11.26
CA GLU A 120 9.19 -16.39 11.02
C GLU A 120 9.96 -15.35 10.19
N ARG A 121 9.28 -14.68 9.25
CA ARG A 121 9.82 -13.57 8.44
C ARG A 121 9.86 -12.22 9.18
N GLY A 122 9.64 -12.19 10.50
CA GLY A 122 9.64 -10.96 11.30
C GLY A 122 8.49 -9.99 10.97
N SER A 123 7.48 -10.45 10.25
CA SER A 123 6.33 -9.67 9.79
C SER A 123 5.05 -10.09 10.52
N GLU A 124 5.06 -9.98 11.86
CA GLU A 124 3.95 -10.41 12.71
C GLU A 124 2.61 -9.76 12.31
N CYS A 125 1.67 -10.61 11.88
CA CYS A 125 0.34 -10.20 11.46
C CYS A 125 -0.64 -10.15 12.66
N LYS A 126 -0.89 -8.97 13.23
CA LYS A 126 -1.98 -8.80 14.22
C LYS A 126 -3.38 -8.96 13.62
N VAL A 127 -3.55 -8.54 12.36
CA VAL A 127 -4.79 -8.64 11.59
C VAL A 127 -4.45 -9.05 10.16
N MET A 128 -4.84 -10.27 9.77
CA MET A 128 -4.45 -10.85 8.46
C MET A 128 -4.86 -10.01 7.26
N LYS A 129 -6.00 -9.32 7.32
CA LYS A 129 -6.47 -8.44 6.24
C LYS A 129 -5.59 -7.21 6.03
N LYS A 130 -4.86 -6.77 7.05
CA LYS A 130 -4.00 -5.57 7.02
C LYS A 130 -2.52 -5.92 7.03
N CYS A 131 -2.18 -7.20 6.90
CA CYS A 131 -0.81 -7.66 7.02
C CYS A 131 -0.11 -7.64 5.65
N PRO A 132 1.02 -6.93 5.52
CA PRO A 132 1.83 -6.89 4.29
C PRO A 132 2.20 -8.27 3.78
N CYS A 133 2.72 -9.13 4.66
CA CYS A 133 3.12 -10.48 4.31
C CYS A 133 1.94 -11.31 3.81
N ALA A 134 0.80 -11.27 4.51
CA ALA A 134 -0.40 -11.95 4.04
C ALA A 134 -0.94 -11.40 2.70
N ALA A 135 -0.72 -10.12 2.39
CA ALA A 135 -1.09 -9.55 1.10
C ALA A 135 -0.19 -10.09 -0.04
N ALA A 136 1.11 -10.24 0.19
CA ALA A 136 2.04 -10.83 -0.77
C ALA A 136 1.68 -12.29 -1.10
N TYR A 137 1.41 -13.12 -0.08
CA TYR A 137 0.98 -14.51 -0.30
C TYR A 137 -0.37 -14.62 -1.01
N ARG A 138 -1.32 -13.71 -0.75
CA ARG A 138 -2.58 -13.66 -1.51
C ARG A 138 -2.36 -13.28 -2.97
N ALA A 139 -1.42 -12.38 -3.24
CA ALA A 139 -1.06 -12.01 -4.60
C ALA A 139 -0.40 -13.21 -5.33
N LEU A 140 0.44 -13.99 -4.63
CA LEU A 140 0.99 -15.25 -5.16
C LEU A 140 -0.09 -16.28 -5.46
N ASP A 141 -1.01 -16.56 -4.51
CA ASP A 141 -2.14 -17.46 -4.73
C ASP A 141 -3.00 -17.00 -5.92
N SER A 142 -3.30 -15.70 -6.00
CA SER A 142 -4.03 -15.12 -7.14
C SER A 142 -3.30 -15.31 -8.46
N PHE A 143 -1.98 -15.06 -8.51
CA PHE A 143 -1.14 -15.21 -9.71
C PHE A 143 -1.09 -16.67 -10.18
N CYS A 144 -0.94 -17.62 -9.26
CA CYS A 144 -0.90 -19.03 -9.60
C CYS A 144 -2.27 -19.55 -10.07
N ARG A 145 -3.38 -19.09 -9.45
CA ARG A 145 -4.75 -19.47 -9.84
C ARG A 145 -5.20 -18.85 -11.16
N SER A 146 -4.66 -17.68 -11.53
CA SER A 146 -4.96 -17.01 -12.81
C SER A 146 -4.12 -17.52 -13.98
N GLY A 147 -3.35 -18.59 -13.82
CA GLY A 147 -2.47 -19.08 -14.88
C GLY A 147 -1.32 -18.13 -15.18
N GLN A 148 -0.82 -17.42 -14.17
CA GLN A 148 0.29 -16.45 -14.25
C GLN A 148 -0.07 -15.13 -14.97
N GLU A 149 -1.36 -14.83 -15.12
CA GLU A 149 -1.83 -13.55 -15.65
C GLU A 149 -2.23 -12.58 -14.53
N SER A 150 -1.98 -11.27 -14.69
CA SER A 150 -2.39 -10.28 -13.69
C SER A 150 -3.91 -10.25 -13.54
N VAL A 151 -4.42 -10.48 -12.33
CA VAL A 151 -5.71 -9.89 -11.93
C VAL A 151 -5.38 -8.44 -11.55
N GLN A 152 -5.55 -7.51 -12.50
CA GLN A 152 -5.15 -6.12 -12.34
C GLN A 152 -5.73 -5.54 -11.04
N VAL A 153 -4.85 -5.07 -10.15
CA VAL A 153 -5.24 -4.28 -8.98
C VAL A 153 -5.17 -2.82 -9.43
N GLU A 154 -6.33 -2.19 -9.67
CA GLU A 154 -6.41 -0.73 -9.84
C GLU A 154 -5.93 -0.08 -8.53
N LEU A 155 -4.87 0.74 -8.62
CA LEU A 155 -4.30 1.52 -7.52
C LEU A 155 -5.21 2.68 -7.10
#